data_AF-A0A1D6M6I5-F1
#
_entry.id   AF-A0A1D6M6I5-F1
#
_cell.length_a   1.000
_cell.length_b   1.000
_cell.length_c   1.000
_cell.angle_alpha   90.00
_cell.angle_beta   90.00
_cell.angle_gamma   90.00
#
_symmetry.space_group_name_H-M   'P 1'
#
loop_
_entity.id
_entity.type
_entity.pdbx_description
1 polymer ?
#
loop_
_entity_poly.entity_id
_entity_poly.type
_entity_poly.pdbx_seq_one_letter_code
_entity_poly.pdbx_strand_id
1 'polypeptide(L)'
;MEINEEAMAAHKRAFLDFLDQDVGKGVYMQAVRDMVQNKRHRLIIGMDDLRNHNLDLARRVIRTPGEYMQPASDAVSEVARNLDPKFLKEGERVMVGFSGPFGFHRVTPRDLMSSFIGTMVCVEGIVTKCNGSLLPFSRCTTLCSGSCHTAYSANFVYMVPDCAVRVF
;
A
#
# COMPACT_ATOMS: atom_id res chain seq x y z
N MET A 1 4.19 -17.78 8.03
CA MET A 1 4.66 -17.78 6.63
C MET A 1 5.97 -17.04 6.66
N GLU A 2 7.09 -17.74 6.52
CA GLU A 2 8.41 -17.12 6.39
C GLU A 2 8.37 -16.34 5.08
N ILE A 3 8.27 -15.01 5.19
CA ILE A 3 8.31 -14.17 4.00
C ILE A 3 9.74 -14.28 3.49
N ASN A 4 9.90 -14.92 2.35
CA ASN A 4 11.22 -15.18 1.76
C ASN A 4 11.91 -13.80 1.59
N GLU A 5 12.90 -13.50 2.41
CA GLU A 5 13.50 -12.15 2.51
C GLU A 5 14.07 -11.70 1.16
N GLU A 6 14.54 -12.67 0.38
CA GLU A 6 14.97 -12.49 -1.00
C GLU A 6 13.84 -12.06 -1.94
N ALA A 7 12.63 -12.63 -1.80
CA ALA A 7 11.46 -12.24 -2.58
C ALA A 7 10.98 -10.84 -2.21
N MET A 8 11.00 -10.48 -0.91
CA MET A 8 10.68 -9.11 -0.48
C MET A 8 11.66 -8.10 -1.08
N ALA A 9 12.96 -8.41 -1.06
CA ALA A 9 13.99 -7.55 -1.65
C ALA A 9 13.79 -7.41 -3.17
N ALA A 10 13.44 -8.50 -3.87
CA ALA A 10 13.14 -8.46 -5.31
C ALA A 10 11.90 -7.59 -5.61
N HIS A 11 10.82 -7.74 -4.85
CA HIS A 11 9.62 -6.92 -4.99
C HIS A 11 9.90 -5.45 -4.70
N LYS A 12 10.67 -5.16 -3.64
CA LYS A 12 11.08 -3.80 -3.30
C LYS A 12 11.87 -3.16 -4.44
N ARG A 13 12.82 -3.89 -5.04
CA ARG A 13 13.58 -3.41 -6.20
C ARG A 13 12.69 -3.12 -7.40
N ALA A 14 11.70 -3.97 -7.69
CA ALA A 14 10.75 -3.73 -8.77
C ALA A 14 9.93 -2.43 -8.54
N PHE A 15 9.54 -2.14 -7.31
CA PHE A 15 8.87 -0.87 -6.99
C PHE A 15 9.80 0.35 -7.03
N LEU A 16 11.07 0.20 -6.62
CA LEU A 16 12.05 1.27 -6.77
C LEU A 16 12.33 1.56 -8.25
N ASP A 17 12.45 0.52 -9.06
CA ASP A 17 12.61 0.64 -10.51
C ASP A 17 11.40 1.31 -11.16
N PHE A 18 10.18 0.98 -10.74
CA PHE A 18 8.97 1.70 -11.15
C PHE A 18 9.01 3.20 -10.78
N LEU A 19 9.49 3.55 -9.59
CA LEU A 19 9.59 4.94 -9.14
C LEU A 19 10.73 5.71 -9.81
N ASP A 20 11.77 5.03 -10.29
CA ASP A 20 12.95 5.61 -10.95
C ASP A 20 12.79 5.70 -12.48
N GLN A 21 12.19 4.68 -13.10
CA GLN A 21 11.90 4.60 -14.54
C GLN A 21 10.73 5.47 -15.00
N ASP A 22 10.34 6.49 -14.25
CA ASP A 22 9.47 7.55 -14.73
C ASP A 22 10.23 8.45 -15.73
N VAL A 23 10.55 7.82 -16.85
CA VAL A 23 11.03 8.39 -18.11
C VAL A 23 9.92 9.29 -18.64
N GLY A 24 9.88 10.54 -18.15
CA GLY A 24 9.27 11.66 -18.86
C GLY A 24 8.45 12.67 -18.06
N LYS A 25 7.92 12.35 -16.87
CA LYS A 25 7.16 13.32 -16.06
C LYS A 25 7.24 12.90 -14.60
N GLY A 26 8.08 13.54 -13.78
CA GLY A 26 8.25 13.22 -12.36
C GLY A 26 7.02 13.47 -11.48
N VAL A 27 5.84 12.96 -11.86
CA VAL A 27 4.56 13.10 -11.18
C VAL A 27 4.62 12.38 -9.84
N TYR A 28 5.18 11.16 -9.79
CA TYR A 28 5.33 10.44 -8.53
C TYR A 28 6.40 11.08 -7.62
N MET A 29 7.52 11.51 -8.18
CA MET A 29 8.53 12.26 -7.42
C MET A 29 7.98 13.59 -6.88
N GLN A 30 7.19 14.32 -7.67
CA GLN A 30 6.47 15.51 -7.22
C GLN A 30 5.41 15.15 -6.17
N ALA A 31 4.63 14.09 -6.36
CA ALA A 31 3.63 13.64 -5.39
C ALA A 31 4.27 13.22 -4.05
N VAL A 32 5.46 12.62 -4.07
CA VAL A 32 6.24 12.32 -2.85
C VAL A 32 6.72 13.61 -2.20
N ARG A 33 7.22 14.59 -2.97
CA ARG A 33 7.58 15.91 -2.42
C ARG A 33 6.37 16.63 -1.81
N ASP A 34 5.23 16.62 -2.49
CA ASP A 34 3.99 17.22 -1.99
C ASP A 34 3.50 16.49 -0.74
N MET A 35 3.63 15.16 -0.69
CA MET A 35 3.32 14.36 0.48
C MET A 35 4.20 14.78 1.67
N VAL A 36 5.50 14.95 1.45
CA VAL A 36 6.47 15.38 2.47
C VAL A 36 6.15 16.79 2.96
N GLN A 37 5.89 17.74 2.05
CA GLN A 37 5.55 19.12 2.41
C GLN A 37 4.24 19.20 3.21
N ASN A 38 3.24 18.40 2.83
CA ASN A 38 1.94 18.37 3.50
C ASN A 38 1.89 17.47 4.75
N LYS A 39 3.00 16.83 5.14
CA LYS A 39 3.05 15.88 6.28
C LYS A 39 2.01 14.77 6.18
N ARG A 40 1.78 14.29 4.96
CA ARG A 40 0.94 13.12 4.70
C ARG A 40 1.79 11.87 4.72
N HIS A 41 1.26 10.78 5.25
CA HIS A 41 1.95 9.49 5.30
C HIS A 41 1.34 8.49 4.32
N ARG A 42 0.70 8.97 3.24
CA ARG A 42 0.05 8.12 2.25
C ARG A 42 0.34 8.59 0.83
N LEU A 43 0.87 7.70 0.00
CA LEU A 43 1.01 7.88 -1.45
C LEU A 43 -0.02 7.04 -2.19
N ILE A 44 -0.63 7.60 -3.23
CA ILE A 44 -1.56 6.87 -4.11
C ILE A 44 -0.84 6.58 -5.43
N ILE A 45 -0.80 5.30 -5.83
CA ILE A 45 -0.19 4.82 -7.06
C ILE A 45 -1.30 4.44 -8.05
N GLY A 46 -1.18 4.91 -9.28
CA GLY A 46 -2.04 4.54 -10.40
C GLY A 46 -1.79 3.10 -10.85
N MET A 47 -2.84 2.29 -10.93
CA MET A 47 -2.77 0.94 -11.48
C MET A 47 -2.54 0.93 -12.99
N ASP A 48 -2.87 2.02 -13.68
CA ASP A 48 -2.58 2.18 -15.12
C ASP A 48 -1.08 2.30 -15.36
N ASP A 49 -0.41 3.18 -14.60
CA ASP A 49 1.05 3.38 -14.68
C ASP A 49 1.80 2.09 -14.35
N LEU A 50 1.35 1.35 -13.33
CA LEU A 50 1.95 0.08 -12.98
C LEU A 50 1.80 -0.96 -14.10
N ARG A 51 0.68 -0.95 -14.84
CA ARG A 51 0.48 -1.83 -16.00
C ARG A 51 1.34 -1.43 -17.19
N ASN A 52 1.51 -0.12 -17.42
CA ASN A 52 2.35 0.42 -18.48
C ASN A 52 3.83 0.08 -18.27
N HIS A 53 4.29 0.09 -17.02
CA HIS A 53 5.65 -0.34 -16.66
C HIS A 53 5.80 -1.87 -16.69
N ASN A 54 4.97 -2.60 -15.93
CA ASN A 54 5.04 -4.05 -15.87
C ASN A 54 3.67 -4.68 -15.61
N LEU A 55 3.09 -5.25 -16.66
CA LEU A 55 1.79 -5.92 -16.62
C LEU A 55 1.75 -7.08 -15.61
N ASP A 56 2.83 -7.86 -15.51
CA ASP A 56 2.92 -9.00 -14.59
C ASP A 56 2.97 -8.54 -13.13
N LEU A 57 3.71 -7.46 -12.85
CA LEU A 57 3.74 -6.86 -11.52
C LEU A 57 2.35 -6.38 -11.11
N ALA A 58 1.66 -5.62 -11.98
CA ALA A 58 0.31 -5.13 -11.70
C ALA A 58 -0.69 -6.27 -11.42
N ARG A 59 -0.61 -7.38 -12.18
CA ARG A 59 -1.47 -8.56 -11.94
C ARG A 59 -1.18 -9.23 -10.61
N ARG A 60 0.10 -9.37 -10.24
CA ARG A 60 0.49 -10.01 -8.97
C ARG A 60 0.08 -9.16 -7.76
N VAL A 61 0.19 -7.85 -7.85
CA VAL A 61 -0.28 -6.92 -6.80
C VAL A 61 -1.78 -7.07 -6.55
N ILE A 62 -2.58 -7.26 -7.60
CA ILE A 62 -4.02 -7.48 -7.46
C ILE A 62 -4.32 -8.85 -6.85
N ARG A 63 -3.64 -9.91 -7.30
CA ARG A 63 -3.92 -11.29 -6.84
C ARG A 63 -3.43 -11.54 -5.43
N THR A 64 -2.32 -10.94 -5.03
CA THR A 64 -1.67 -11.22 -3.74
C THR A 64 -1.14 -9.95 -3.09
N PRO A 65 -1.99 -8.95 -2.81
CA PRO A 65 -1.57 -7.67 -2.23
C PRO A 65 -0.77 -7.83 -0.93
N GLY A 66 -1.03 -8.87 -0.14
CA GLY A 66 -0.35 -9.09 1.15
C GLY A 66 1.17 -9.08 1.06
N GLU A 67 1.74 -9.66 0.01
CA GLU A 67 3.19 -9.77 -0.18
C GLU A 67 3.81 -8.51 -0.81
N TYR A 68 3.01 -7.71 -1.52
CA TYR A 68 3.50 -6.53 -2.27
C TYR A 68 3.30 -5.21 -1.52
N MET A 69 2.35 -5.14 -0.58
CA MET A 69 2.07 -3.91 0.18
C MET A 69 3.24 -3.47 1.08
N GLN A 70 3.92 -4.42 1.73
CA GLN A 70 5.08 -4.12 2.58
C GLN A 70 6.28 -3.63 1.75
N PRO A 71 6.73 -4.34 0.69
CA PRO A 71 7.81 -3.87 -0.18
C PRO A 71 7.51 -2.52 -0.85
N ALA A 72 6.27 -2.27 -1.27
CA ALA A 72 5.87 -0.99 -1.86
C ALA A 72 5.99 0.16 -0.84
N SER A 73 5.52 -0.05 0.40
CA SER A 73 5.66 0.91 1.49
C SER A 73 7.12 1.21 1.82
N ASP A 74 7.97 0.19 1.84
CA ASP A 74 9.40 0.33 2.12
C ASP A 74 10.13 1.06 0.99
N ALA A 75 9.80 0.78 -0.28
CA ALA A 75 10.36 1.48 -1.44
C ALA A 75 10.02 2.99 -1.40
N VAL A 76 8.75 3.34 -1.19
CA VAL A 76 8.32 4.75 -1.12
C VAL A 76 8.93 5.45 0.10
N SER A 77 9.02 4.76 1.24
CA SER A 77 9.66 5.30 2.44
C SER A 77 11.14 5.59 2.22
N GLU A 78 11.85 4.76 1.46
CA GLU A 78 13.24 4.99 1.07
C GLU A 78 13.40 6.24 0.20
N VAL A 79 12.56 6.39 -0.83
CA VAL A 79 12.54 7.60 -1.67
C VAL A 79 12.22 8.86 -0.86
N ALA A 80 11.25 8.78 0.05
CA ALA A 80 10.91 9.89 0.93
C ALA A 80 12.06 10.26 1.89
N ARG A 81 12.80 9.28 2.43
CA ARG A 81 14.00 9.51 3.26
C ARG A 81 15.14 10.16 2.49
N ASN A 82 15.31 9.77 1.22
CA ASN A 82 16.33 10.36 0.34
C ASN A 82 16.02 11.83 0.03
N LEU A 83 14.73 12.21 -0.04
CA LEU A 83 14.31 13.60 -0.23
C LEU A 83 14.43 14.42 1.06
N ASP A 84 13.86 13.93 2.17
CA ASP A 84 13.88 14.60 3.46
C ASP A 84 14.11 13.61 4.62
N PRO A 85 15.32 13.55 5.19
CA PRO A 85 15.64 12.62 6.28
C PRO A 85 14.96 13.00 7.61
N LYS A 86 14.40 14.20 7.73
CA LYS A 86 13.67 14.68 8.92
C LYS A 86 12.18 14.33 8.90
N PHE A 87 11.68 13.85 7.77
CA PHE A 87 10.25 13.64 7.55
C PHE A 87 9.70 12.44 8.32
N LEU A 88 10.45 11.33 8.32
CA LEU A 88 10.04 10.07 8.94
C LEU A 88 10.73 9.92 10.30
N LYS A 89 9.93 9.88 11.37
CA LYS A 89 10.44 9.46 12.68
C LYS A 89 10.81 7.98 12.66
N GLU A 90 11.66 7.59 13.61
CA GLU A 90 12.09 6.21 13.75
C GLU A 90 10.88 5.28 13.94
N GLY A 91 10.72 4.32 13.01
CA GLY A 91 9.60 3.38 13.00
C GLY A 91 8.33 3.84 12.26
N GLU A 92 8.32 5.00 11.63
CA GLU A 92 7.21 5.44 10.77
C GLU A 92 7.47 5.05 9.30
N ARG A 93 6.43 4.60 8.60
CA ARG A 93 6.48 4.18 7.18
C ARG A 93 5.37 4.88 6.41
N VAL A 94 5.62 5.15 5.14
CA VAL A 94 4.62 5.72 4.23
C VAL A 94 3.69 4.60 3.77
N MET A 95 2.39 4.76 4.01
CA MET A 95 1.37 3.85 3.49
C MET A 95 1.21 4.07 1.97
N VAL A 96 1.05 2.98 1.24
CA VAL A 96 0.78 3.03 -0.20
C VAL A 96 -0.68 2.63 -0.43
N GLY A 97 -1.38 3.38 -1.25
CA GLY A 97 -2.68 3.02 -1.79
C GLY A 97 -2.60 2.86 -3.29
N PHE A 98 -3.48 2.04 -3.85
CA PHE A 98 -3.63 1.89 -5.30
C PHE A 98 -4.96 2.47 -5.74
N SER A 99 -4.94 3.20 -6.86
CA SER A 99 -6.13 3.78 -7.48
C SER A 99 -6.09 3.57 -9.00
N GLY A 100 -7.24 3.66 -9.65
CA GLY A 100 -7.37 3.51 -11.09
C GLY A 100 -8.24 2.31 -11.51
N PRO A 101 -8.23 1.97 -12.80
CA PRO A 101 -9.15 0.98 -13.35
C PRO A 101 -8.76 -0.45 -12.98
N PHE A 102 -9.45 -1.06 -12.01
CA PHE A 102 -9.26 -2.46 -11.60
C PHE A 102 -9.82 -3.50 -12.60
N GLY A 103 -10.56 -3.05 -13.61
CA GLY A 103 -11.12 -3.92 -14.66
C GLY A 103 -12.05 -4.97 -14.05
N PHE A 104 -11.73 -6.25 -14.25
CA PHE A 104 -12.52 -7.39 -13.77
C PHE A 104 -12.65 -7.46 -12.23
N HIS A 105 -11.76 -6.80 -11.48
CA HIS A 105 -11.81 -6.78 -10.01
C HIS A 105 -12.67 -5.62 -9.46
N ARG A 106 -13.45 -4.98 -10.32
CA ARG A 106 -14.50 -4.02 -9.93
C ARG A 106 -15.79 -4.79 -9.71
N VAL A 107 -16.26 -4.80 -8.47
CA VAL A 107 -17.39 -5.62 -8.03
C VAL A 107 -18.40 -4.78 -7.26
N THR A 108 -19.67 -5.15 -7.35
CA THR A 108 -20.67 -4.59 -6.44
C THR A 108 -20.66 -5.39 -5.13
N PRO A 109 -21.19 -4.84 -4.02
CA PRO A 109 -21.35 -5.59 -2.78
C PRO A 109 -22.12 -6.92 -2.94
N ARG A 110 -22.94 -7.05 -4.00
CA ARG A 110 -23.67 -8.28 -4.33
C ARG A 110 -22.77 -9.33 -5.01
N ASP A 111 -21.78 -8.88 -5.78
CA ASP A 111 -20.86 -9.75 -6.53
C ASP A 111 -19.60 -10.09 -5.72
N LEU A 112 -19.49 -9.59 -4.49
CA LEU A 112 -18.37 -9.87 -3.59
C LEU A 112 -18.48 -11.30 -3.05
N MET A 113 -17.92 -12.24 -3.81
CA MET A 113 -17.85 -13.66 -3.47
C MET A 113 -16.58 -14.02 -2.69
N SER A 114 -16.57 -15.19 -2.04
CA SER A 114 -15.41 -15.73 -1.34
C SER A 114 -14.21 -16.00 -2.26
N SER A 115 -14.42 -16.06 -3.58
CA SER A 115 -13.34 -16.16 -4.58
C SER A 115 -12.40 -14.96 -4.59
N PHE A 116 -12.82 -13.81 -4.06
CA PHE A 116 -11.99 -12.60 -3.99
C PHE A 116 -11.20 -12.48 -2.67
N ILE A 117 -11.30 -13.44 -1.75
CA ILE A 117 -10.54 -13.45 -0.50
C ILE A 117 -9.04 -13.42 -0.80
N GLY A 118 -8.31 -12.53 -0.12
CA GLY A 118 -6.88 -12.38 -0.30
C GLY A 118 -6.46 -11.62 -1.56
N THR A 119 -7.41 -11.16 -2.39
CA THR A 119 -7.16 -10.32 -3.56
C THR A 119 -7.54 -8.85 -3.29
N MET A 120 -7.05 -7.95 -4.14
CA MET A 120 -7.41 -6.54 -4.14
C MET A 120 -8.59 -6.30 -5.08
N VAL A 121 -9.67 -5.72 -4.57
CA VAL A 121 -10.88 -5.42 -5.34
C VAL A 121 -11.32 -3.97 -5.15
N CYS A 122 -12.00 -3.44 -6.16
CA CYS A 122 -12.66 -2.15 -6.11
C CYS A 122 -14.16 -2.37 -5.92
N VAL A 123 -14.69 -1.95 -4.78
CA VAL A 123 -16.11 -2.12 -4.45
C VAL A 123 -16.84 -0.80 -4.65
N GLU A 124 -17.93 -0.84 -5.41
CA GLU A 124 -18.76 0.34 -5.65
C GLU A 124 -20.14 0.18 -5.05
N GLY A 125 -20.57 1.16 -4.26
CA GLY A 125 -21.88 1.14 -3.63
C GLY A 125 -22.19 2.43 -2.89
N ILE A 126 -23.45 2.54 -2.46
CA ILE A 126 -23.92 3.66 -1.66
C ILE A 126 -23.51 3.41 -0.21
N VAL A 127 -22.88 4.41 0.43
CA VAL A 127 -22.54 4.35 1.85
C VAL A 127 -23.83 4.49 2.66
N THR A 128 -24.27 3.41 3.30
CA THR A 128 -25.52 3.38 4.07
C THR A 128 -25.33 3.64 5.56
N LYS A 129 -24.12 3.41 6.10
CA LYS A 129 -23.81 3.60 7.51
C LYS A 129 -22.35 3.95 7.71
N CYS A 130 -22.09 5.05 8.41
CA CYS A 130 -20.77 5.41 8.91
C CYS A 130 -20.71 5.05 10.39
N ASN A 131 -19.81 4.14 10.78
CA ASN A 131 -19.54 3.93 12.20
C ASN A 131 -18.70 5.10 12.72
N GLY A 132 -18.98 5.55 13.95
CA GLY A 132 -18.24 6.64 14.58
C GLY A 132 -16.74 6.36 14.59
N SER A 133 -15.94 7.40 14.41
CA SER A 133 -14.48 7.35 14.36
C SER A 133 -13.90 6.91 15.70
N LEU A 134 -13.92 5.60 15.97
CA LEU A 134 -13.07 5.00 17.00
C LEU A 134 -11.63 5.18 16.54
N LEU A 135 -10.82 5.78 17.41
CA LEU A 135 -9.39 5.91 17.19
C LEU A 135 -8.81 4.51 16.96
N PRO A 136 -8.17 4.27 15.81
CA PRO A 136 -7.51 3.00 15.65
C PRO A 136 -6.36 2.87 16.62
N PHE A 137 -6.31 1.72 17.29
CA PHE A 137 -5.19 1.33 18.13
C PHE A 137 -4.00 1.05 17.20
N SER A 138 -3.22 2.09 16.89
CA SER A 138 -2.15 2.03 15.88
C SER A 138 -0.86 1.42 16.43
N ARG A 139 -0.70 1.30 17.75
CA ARG A 139 0.44 0.64 18.43
C ARG A 139 0.12 0.37 19.91
N CYS A 140 0.32 -0.87 20.34
CA CYS A 140 0.56 -1.21 21.75
C CYS A 140 1.99 -1.75 21.83
N THR A 141 2.93 -0.98 22.36
CA THR A 141 4.29 -1.50 22.61
C THR A 141 4.30 -2.08 24.02
N THR A 142 4.02 -3.38 24.15
CA THR A 142 4.27 -4.09 25.40
C THR A 142 5.74 -4.47 25.43
N LEU A 143 6.51 -3.83 26.31
CA LEU A 143 7.91 -4.15 26.53
C LEU A 143 8.00 -5.41 27.41
N CYS A 144 8.27 -6.58 26.82
CA CYS A 144 8.63 -7.79 27.57
C CYS A 144 10.15 -8.00 27.46
N SER A 145 10.84 -7.97 28.60
CA SER A 145 12.26 -8.28 28.74
C SER A 145 12.49 -9.79 28.58
N GLY A 146 12.51 -10.29 27.35
CA GLY A 146 12.81 -11.69 27.06
C GLY A 146 12.49 -12.06 25.61
N SER A 147 13.54 -12.20 24.80
CA SER A 147 13.62 -12.98 23.56
C SER A 147 12.30 -13.24 22.83
N CYS A 148 11.73 -12.28 22.09
CA CYS A 148 10.53 -12.53 21.29
C CYS A 148 10.51 -11.71 19.98
N HIS A 149 10.35 -12.41 18.87
CA HIS A 149 10.15 -11.86 17.53
C HIS A 149 9.02 -10.84 17.50
N THR A 150 9.30 -9.64 16.97
CA THR A 150 8.29 -8.58 16.81
C THR A 150 7.41 -8.89 15.60
N ALA A 151 6.24 -9.49 15.85
CA ALA A 151 5.23 -9.68 14.80
C ALA A 151 4.38 -8.40 14.67
N TYR A 152 4.67 -7.61 13.63
CA TYR A 152 3.85 -6.45 13.26
C TYR A 152 2.69 -6.90 12.37
N SER A 153 1.48 -6.99 12.93
CA SER A 153 0.25 -7.06 12.13
C SER A 153 -0.48 -5.72 12.22
N ALA A 154 -0.27 -4.88 11.22
CA ALA A 154 -1.05 -3.67 11.00
C ALA A 154 -1.91 -3.88 9.75
N ASN A 155 -3.07 -4.48 9.93
CA ASN A 155 -4.08 -4.56 8.87
C ASN A 155 -5.04 -3.40 9.07
N PHE A 156 -4.89 -2.37 8.24
CA PHE A 156 -5.66 -1.14 8.32
C PHE A 156 -6.37 -0.88 6.99
N VAL A 157 -7.70 -0.75 7.03
CA VAL A 157 -8.53 -0.37 5.87
C VAL A 157 -9.03 1.05 6.11
N TYR A 158 -8.42 2.03 5.45
CA TYR A 158 -9.02 3.36 5.31
C TYR A 158 -9.93 3.35 4.08
N MET A 159 -11.24 3.39 4.30
CA MET A 159 -12.23 3.60 3.25
C MET A 159 -12.24 5.09 2.89
N VAL A 160 -11.52 5.45 1.84
CA VAL A 160 -11.63 6.74 1.14
C VAL A 160 -12.36 6.43 -0.18
N PRO A 161 -13.21 7.33 -0.71
CA PRO A 161 -13.74 7.18 -2.07
C PRO A 161 -12.57 6.86 -3.01
N ASP A 162 -12.74 5.84 -3.85
CA ASP A 162 -11.77 5.36 -4.85
C ASP A 162 -10.58 4.52 -4.35
N CYS A 163 -10.60 4.04 -3.10
CA CYS A 163 -9.51 3.19 -2.58
C CYS A 163 -9.85 1.70 -2.61
N ALA A 164 -8.94 0.92 -3.18
CA ALA A 164 -9.05 -0.54 -3.22
C ALA A 164 -9.13 -1.14 -1.81
N VAL A 165 -10.08 -2.05 -1.62
CA VAL A 165 -10.30 -2.73 -0.34
C VAL A 165 -9.67 -4.10 -0.41
N ARG A 166 -8.87 -4.44 0.60
CA ARG A 166 -8.39 -5.81 0.79
C ARG A 166 -9.48 -6.63 1.45
N VAL A 167 -9.91 -7.71 0.80
CA VAL A 167 -10.82 -8.69 1.39
C VAL A 167 -9.98 -9.64 2.24
N PHE A 168 -10.24 -9.65 3.55
CA PHE A 168 -9.60 -10.56 4.51
C PHE A 168 -10.12 -11.99 4.40
#